data_AF-A0A921T8Q8-F1
#
_entry.id   AF-A0A921T8Q8-F1
#
_cell.length_a   1.000
_cell.length_b   1.000
_cell.length_c   1.000
_cell.angle_alpha   90.00
_cell.angle_beta   90.00
_cell.angle_gamma   90.00
#
_symmetry.space_group_name_H-M   'P 1'
#
loop_
_entity.id
_entity.type
_entity.pdbx_description
1 polymer ?
#
loop_
_entity_poly.entity_id
_entity_poly.type
_entity_poly.pdbx_seq_one_letter_code
_entity_poly.pdbx_strand_id
1 'polypeptide(L)'
;MLPGKFVSLLLGLVFGGLLLALSPIKVMLVVAGVAVALTLIRFPLWGLLIFAVLATSIPYTTLQLGIRTTVSEAVLGLTWVGVFWQSFIGKTRGFMLWRPTERALMWLMLFSTIPFIWGMLIIHAEGNGPVNWVRWLMNLSMLFIVPLLLRTDADRDKVVVALLLGNLGMLLLSIFMFLKTRNAMSMIDILTDLKYAHPEAVKDIFSANYTRMASPWVHPNLTGGVLVLFIPLALFYGWTRSGWRRALGLAVAVLGCAGLLL
;
A
#
# COMPACT_ATOMS: atom_id res chain seq x y z
N MET A 1 -29.24 -26.62 -15.03
CA MET A 1 -29.36 -26.08 -13.65
C MET A 1 -28.76 -27.09 -12.67
N LEU A 2 -27.45 -27.02 -12.44
CA LEU A 2 -26.66 -27.87 -11.52
C LEU A 2 -25.46 -27.19 -10.80
N PRO A 3 -25.07 -25.91 -11.03
CA PRO A 3 -23.82 -25.40 -10.45
C PRO A 3 -23.90 -25.07 -8.95
N GLY A 4 -25.06 -24.63 -8.43
CA GLY A 4 -25.16 -24.13 -7.06
C GLY A 4 -24.94 -25.18 -5.97
N LYS A 5 -25.55 -26.36 -6.13
CA LYS A 5 -25.47 -27.45 -5.13
C LYS A 5 -24.07 -28.08 -5.07
N PHE A 6 -23.40 -28.18 -6.22
CA PHE A 6 -22.04 -28.70 -6.29
C PHE A 6 -21.03 -27.74 -5.65
N VAL A 7 -21.16 -26.44 -5.93
CA VAL A 7 -20.33 -25.40 -5.30
C VAL A 7 -20.52 -25.36 -3.78
N SER A 8 -21.76 -25.48 -3.28
CA SER A 8 -22.00 -25.51 -1.83
C SER A 8 -21.40 -26.75 -1.16
N LEU A 9 -21.48 -27.92 -1.80
CA LEU A 9 -20.86 -29.15 -1.27
C LEU A 9 -19.33 -29.02 -1.21
N LEU A 10 -18.74 -28.50 -2.28
CA LEU A 10 -17.29 -28.34 -2.39
C LEU A 10 -16.76 -27.31 -1.37
N LEU A 11 -17.46 -26.18 -1.19
CA LEU A 11 -17.15 -25.20 -0.15
C LEU A 11 -17.30 -25.79 1.26
N GLY A 12 -18.33 -26.60 1.49
CA GLY A 12 -18.55 -27.30 2.75
C GLY A 12 -17.42 -28.30 3.07
N LEU A 13 -16.96 -29.06 2.08
CA LEU A 13 -15.84 -29.99 2.23
C LEU A 13 -14.52 -29.26 2.49
N VAL A 14 -14.24 -28.16 1.78
CA VAL A 14 -13.05 -27.33 2.01
C VAL A 14 -13.08 -26.73 3.41
N PHE A 15 -14.23 -26.18 3.85
CA PHE A 15 -14.37 -25.61 5.18
C PHE A 15 -14.23 -26.66 6.29
N GLY A 16 -14.85 -27.83 6.12
CA GLY A 16 -14.70 -28.96 7.04
C GLY A 16 -13.26 -29.45 7.12
N GLY A 17 -12.58 -29.58 5.98
CA GLY A 17 -11.15 -29.93 5.93
C GLY A 17 -10.26 -28.90 6.61
N LEU A 18 -10.54 -27.60 6.44
CA LEU A 18 -9.82 -26.52 7.11
C LEU A 18 -10.00 -26.58 8.64
N LEU A 19 -11.19 -26.88 9.14
CA LEU A 19 -11.46 -27.04 10.57
C LEU A 19 -10.75 -28.25 11.18
N LEU A 20 -10.49 -29.30 10.39
CA LEU A 20 -9.70 -30.45 10.84
C LEU A 20 -8.21 -30.12 10.92
N ALA A 21 -7.71 -29.25 10.03
CA ALA A 21 -6.29 -28.91 9.94
C ALA A 21 -5.85 -27.70 10.80
N LEU A 22 -6.77 -26.78 11.08
CA LEU A 22 -6.48 -25.48 11.72
C LEU A 22 -7.42 -25.20 12.88
N SER A 23 -6.96 -24.39 13.84
CA SER A 23 -7.83 -23.92 14.93
C SER A 23 -8.96 -23.03 14.40
N PRO A 24 -10.11 -22.95 15.09
CA PRO A 24 -11.27 -22.18 14.62
C PRO A 24 -10.95 -20.71 14.29
N ILE A 25 -10.08 -20.07 15.08
CA ILE A 25 -9.64 -18.68 14.84
C ILE A 25 -8.87 -18.57 13.52
N LYS A 26 -7.95 -19.50 13.24
CA LYS A 26 -7.18 -19.51 11.99
C LYS A 26 -8.10 -19.74 10.79
N VAL A 27 -9.09 -20.62 10.91
CA VAL A 27 -10.08 -20.84 9.85
C VAL A 27 -10.91 -19.57 9.60
N MET A 28 -11.37 -18.89 10.65
CA MET A 28 -12.09 -17.63 10.51
C MET A 28 -11.24 -16.55 9.82
N LEU A 29 -9.96 -16.45 10.17
CA LEU A 29 -9.03 -15.52 9.51
C LEU A 29 -8.83 -15.85 8.03
N VAL A 30 -8.70 -17.13 7.68
CA VAL A 30 -8.59 -17.58 6.28
C VAL A 30 -9.85 -17.22 5.51
N VAL A 31 -11.03 -17.51 6.06
CA VAL A 31 -12.31 -17.20 5.41
C VAL A 31 -12.48 -15.69 5.24
N ALA A 32 -12.16 -14.89 6.26
CA ALA A 32 -12.18 -13.44 6.16
C ALA A 32 -11.20 -12.93 5.09
N GLY A 33 -9.98 -13.47 5.05
CA GLY A 33 -8.98 -13.13 4.04
C GLY A 33 -9.45 -13.45 2.61
N VAL A 34 -10.06 -14.62 2.40
CA VAL A 34 -10.65 -15.00 1.11
C VAL A 34 -11.82 -14.07 0.75
N ALA A 35 -12.69 -13.74 1.70
CA ALA A 35 -13.80 -12.82 1.47
C ALA A 35 -13.30 -11.42 1.06
N VAL A 36 -12.26 -10.92 1.72
CA VAL A 36 -11.58 -9.66 1.35
C VAL A 36 -11.00 -9.78 -0.06
N ALA A 37 -10.20 -10.81 -0.35
CA ALA A 37 -9.59 -11.00 -1.66
C ALA A 37 -10.63 -11.06 -2.79
N LEU A 38 -11.72 -11.82 -2.62
CA LEU A 38 -12.82 -11.89 -3.57
C LEU A 38 -13.52 -10.54 -3.74
N THR A 39 -13.68 -9.79 -2.66
CA THR A 39 -14.25 -8.42 -2.70
C THR A 39 -13.35 -7.49 -3.49
N LEU A 40 -12.02 -7.55 -3.30
CA LEU A 40 -11.07 -6.74 -4.07
C LEU A 40 -11.06 -7.11 -5.55
N ILE A 41 -11.15 -8.40 -5.88
CA ILE A 41 -11.26 -8.86 -7.27
C ILE A 41 -12.57 -8.37 -7.90
N ARG A 42 -13.68 -8.42 -7.13
CA ARG A 42 -14.98 -7.95 -7.59
C ARG A 42 -15.06 -6.43 -7.73
N PHE A 43 -14.35 -5.68 -6.89
CA PHE A 43 -14.37 -4.22 -6.86
C PHE A 43 -12.95 -3.65 -6.68
N PRO A 44 -12.14 -3.57 -7.76
CA PRO A 44 -10.73 -3.22 -7.70
C PRO A 44 -10.48 -1.80 -7.17
N LEU A 45 -11.46 -0.90 -7.24
CA LEU A 45 -11.36 0.42 -6.60
C LEU A 45 -11.08 0.31 -5.10
N TRP A 46 -11.71 -0.63 -4.39
CA TRP A 46 -11.42 -0.85 -2.97
C TRP A 46 -9.98 -1.29 -2.74
N GLY A 47 -9.43 -2.09 -3.67
CA GLY A 47 -8.02 -2.48 -3.63
C GLY A 47 -7.09 -1.27 -3.73
N LEU A 48 -7.37 -0.35 -4.65
CA LEU A 48 -6.64 0.91 -4.77
C LEU A 48 -6.78 1.80 -3.52
N LEU A 49 -7.97 1.86 -2.91
CA LEU A 49 -8.20 2.66 -1.69
C LEU A 49 -7.44 2.08 -0.49
N ILE A 50 -7.47 0.76 -0.30
CA ILE A 50 -6.72 0.09 0.76
C ILE A 50 -5.22 0.26 0.51
N PHE A 51 -4.77 0.10 -0.73
CA PHE A 51 -3.39 0.37 -1.11
C PHE A 51 -2.99 1.80 -0.73
N ALA A 52 -3.81 2.80 -1.06
CA ALA A 52 -3.53 4.20 -0.76
C ALA A 52 -3.39 4.46 0.76
N VAL A 53 -4.23 3.83 1.59
CA VAL A 53 -4.11 3.90 3.05
C VAL A 53 -2.82 3.24 3.52
N LEU A 54 -2.53 2.01 3.07
CA LEU A 54 -1.37 1.24 3.52
C LEU A 54 -0.04 1.87 3.09
N ALA A 55 0.02 2.35 1.84
CA ALA A 55 1.21 2.98 1.27
C ALA A 55 1.56 4.29 1.98
N THR A 56 0.58 5.04 2.51
CA THR A 56 0.88 6.27 3.27
C THR A 56 1.06 6.03 4.76
N SER A 57 0.45 4.99 5.32
CA SER A 57 0.53 4.68 6.74
C SER A 57 1.73 3.82 7.12
N ILE A 58 1.90 2.68 6.47
CA ILE A 58 2.86 1.63 6.85
C ILE A 58 3.49 0.95 5.61
N PRO A 59 4.17 1.73 4.74
CA PRO A 59 4.55 1.30 3.38
C PRO A 59 5.43 0.05 3.33
N TYR A 60 6.28 -0.19 4.33
CA TYR A 60 7.30 -1.24 4.30
C TYR A 60 6.97 -2.46 5.19
N THR A 61 5.72 -2.60 5.62
CA THR A 61 5.23 -3.78 6.35
C THR A 61 5.40 -5.01 5.47
N THR A 62 6.22 -5.99 5.89
CA THR A 62 6.55 -7.14 5.03
C THR A 62 5.70 -8.38 5.32
N LEU A 63 5.49 -9.17 4.27
CA LEU A 63 4.88 -10.49 4.28
C LEU A 63 5.84 -11.48 3.61
N GLN A 64 5.91 -12.70 4.16
CA GLN A 64 6.64 -13.81 3.56
C GLN A 64 5.64 -14.74 2.87
N LEU A 65 5.44 -14.55 1.56
CA LEU A 65 4.58 -15.39 0.71
C LEU A 65 5.45 -16.16 -0.28
N GLY A 66 6.40 -16.93 0.22
CA GLY A 66 7.46 -17.59 -0.57
C GLY A 66 8.54 -16.63 -1.09
N ILE A 67 8.17 -15.39 -1.40
CA ILE A 67 9.05 -14.26 -1.68
C ILE A 67 8.74 -13.15 -0.66
N ARG A 68 9.76 -12.40 -0.24
CA ARG A 68 9.58 -11.21 0.60
C ARG A 68 8.89 -10.12 -0.21
N THR A 69 7.67 -9.77 0.18
CA THR A 69 6.84 -8.72 -0.43
C THR A 69 6.29 -7.79 0.66
N THR A 70 5.77 -6.61 0.34
CA THR A 70 5.05 -5.80 1.32
C THR A 70 3.54 -6.08 1.30
N VAL A 71 2.85 -5.74 2.40
CA VAL A 71 1.37 -5.81 2.45
C VAL A 71 0.76 -4.91 1.36
N SER A 72 1.31 -3.71 1.16
CA SER A 72 0.87 -2.79 0.11
C SER A 72 1.06 -3.39 -1.29
N GLU A 73 2.21 -4.02 -1.57
CA GLU A 73 2.47 -4.69 -2.84
C GLU A 73 1.50 -5.87 -3.09
N ALA A 74 1.18 -6.64 -2.05
CA ALA A 74 0.21 -7.73 -2.14
C ALA A 74 -1.19 -7.22 -2.50
N VAL A 75 -1.64 -6.13 -1.86
CA VAL A 75 -2.92 -5.48 -2.18
C VAL A 75 -2.92 -4.91 -3.60
N LEU A 76 -1.81 -4.32 -4.05
CA LEU A 76 -1.66 -3.82 -5.41
C LEU A 76 -1.73 -4.96 -6.44
N GLY A 77 -1.07 -6.08 -6.18
CA GLY A 77 -1.16 -7.29 -6.99
C GLY A 77 -2.59 -7.83 -7.09
N LEU A 78 -3.31 -7.94 -5.96
CA LEU A 78 -4.71 -8.33 -5.95
C LEU A 78 -5.61 -7.35 -6.72
N THR A 79 -5.30 -6.06 -6.64
CA THR A 79 -6.02 -5.02 -7.40
C THR A 79 -5.85 -5.25 -8.89
N TRP A 80 -4.64 -5.54 -9.37
CA TRP A 80 -4.40 -5.91 -10.76
C TRP A 80 -5.14 -7.17 -11.17
N VAL A 81 -5.13 -8.22 -10.35
CA VAL A 81 -5.90 -9.44 -10.61
C VAL A 81 -7.39 -9.09 -10.79
N GLY A 82 -7.94 -8.22 -9.95
CA GLY A 82 -9.30 -7.70 -10.09
C GLY A 82 -9.53 -6.97 -11.41
N VAL A 83 -8.63 -6.05 -11.78
CA VAL A 83 -8.69 -5.31 -13.06
C VAL A 83 -8.63 -6.25 -14.27
N PHE A 84 -7.72 -7.22 -14.27
CA PHE A 84 -7.60 -8.20 -15.34
C PHE A 84 -8.84 -9.08 -15.44
N TRP A 85 -9.34 -9.56 -14.30
CA TRP A 85 -10.56 -10.38 -14.25
C TRP A 85 -11.77 -9.64 -14.79
N GLN A 86 -11.94 -8.37 -14.41
CA GLN A 86 -13.01 -7.53 -14.95
C GLN A 86 -12.85 -7.26 -16.44
N SER A 87 -11.61 -7.14 -16.92
CA SER A 87 -11.32 -6.92 -18.35
C SER A 87 -11.63 -8.17 -19.16
N PHE A 88 -11.32 -9.34 -18.62
CA PHE A 88 -11.63 -10.63 -19.20
C PHE A 88 -13.13 -10.85 -19.37
N ILE A 89 -13.93 -10.50 -18.36
CA ILE A 89 -15.41 -10.57 -18.41
C ILE A 89 -16.02 -9.44 -19.28
N GLY A 90 -15.20 -8.57 -19.88
CA GLY A 90 -15.64 -7.51 -20.78
C GLY A 90 -16.16 -6.26 -20.08
N LYS A 91 -16.19 -6.24 -18.73
CA LYS A 91 -16.65 -5.07 -17.96
C LYS A 91 -15.70 -3.89 -18.09
N THR A 92 -14.43 -4.12 -18.43
CA THR A 92 -13.41 -3.06 -18.55
C THR A 92 -12.72 -2.98 -19.92
N ARG A 93 -13.28 -3.61 -20.96
CA ARG A 93 -12.78 -3.49 -22.34
C ARG A 93 -12.88 -2.03 -22.80
N GLY A 94 -11.75 -1.46 -23.25
CA GLY A 94 -11.68 -0.12 -23.84
C GLY A 94 -11.39 1.03 -22.86
N PHE A 95 -11.19 0.76 -21.57
CA PHE A 95 -10.90 1.83 -20.59
C PHE A 95 -9.44 2.24 -20.49
N MET A 96 -8.53 1.49 -21.10
CA MET A 96 -7.12 1.86 -21.14
C MET A 96 -6.93 3.04 -22.11
N LEU A 97 -6.89 4.25 -21.56
CA LEU A 97 -6.59 5.46 -22.32
C LEU A 97 -5.07 5.62 -22.39
N TRP A 98 -4.50 5.40 -23.56
CA TRP A 98 -3.08 5.59 -23.83
C TRP A 98 -2.75 7.06 -24.04
N ARG A 99 -2.77 7.87 -22.96
CA ARG A 99 -2.35 9.27 -23.03
C ARG A 99 -0.80 9.35 -23.02
N PRO A 100 -0.23 10.55 -23.27
CA PRO A 100 1.22 10.71 -23.37
C PRO A 100 1.97 10.21 -22.13
N THR A 101 1.41 10.40 -20.93
CA THR A 101 2.01 9.96 -19.66
C THR A 101 2.10 8.44 -19.58
N GLU A 102 1.03 7.73 -19.92
CA GLU A 102 0.98 6.26 -19.92
C GLU A 102 1.96 5.69 -20.95
N ARG A 103 2.07 6.32 -22.12
CA ARG A 103 3.06 5.93 -23.14
C ARG A 103 4.49 6.16 -22.66
N ALA A 104 4.77 7.33 -22.08
CA ALA A 104 6.09 7.65 -21.53
C ALA A 104 6.47 6.70 -20.39
N LEU A 105 5.51 6.34 -19.53
CA LEU A 105 5.73 5.37 -18.46
C LEU A 105 6.02 3.98 -19.02
N MET A 106 5.29 3.54 -20.04
CA MET A 106 5.59 2.28 -20.71
C MET A 106 6.98 2.30 -21.35
N TRP A 107 7.39 3.40 -21.98
CA TRP A 107 8.75 3.57 -22.48
C TRP A 107 9.79 3.51 -21.36
N LEU A 108 9.52 4.13 -20.21
CA LEU A 108 10.40 4.05 -19.04
C LEU A 108 10.53 2.60 -18.54
N MET A 109 9.43 1.86 -18.47
CA MET A 109 9.45 0.45 -18.05
C MET A 109 10.16 -0.45 -19.06
N LEU A 110 10.00 -0.20 -20.36
CA LEU A 110 10.75 -0.90 -21.39
C LEU A 110 12.24 -0.56 -21.32
N PHE A 111 12.57 0.72 -21.22
CA PHE A 111 13.94 1.21 -21.09
C PHE A 111 14.62 0.63 -19.86
N SER A 112 13.93 0.49 -18.72
CA SER A 112 14.52 -0.06 -17.48
C SER A 112 14.96 -1.52 -17.60
N THR A 113 14.50 -2.24 -18.62
CA THR A 113 15.01 -3.58 -18.97
C THR A 113 16.49 -3.55 -19.32
N ILE A 114 16.96 -2.47 -19.95
CA ILE A 114 18.37 -2.31 -20.36
C ILE A 114 19.31 -2.22 -19.14
N PRO A 115 19.16 -1.25 -18.20
CA PRO A 115 20.00 -1.20 -17.01
C PRO A 115 19.78 -2.40 -16.10
N PHE A 116 18.60 -3.03 -16.11
CA PHE A 116 18.37 -4.28 -15.38
C PHE A 116 19.22 -5.43 -15.92
N ILE A 117 19.16 -5.71 -17.23
CA ILE A 117 19.98 -6.76 -17.86
C ILE A 117 21.46 -6.46 -17.66
N TRP A 118 21.87 -5.22 -17.90
CA TRP A 118 23.26 -4.80 -17.73
C TRP A 118 23.74 -4.96 -16.27
N GLY A 119 22.92 -4.56 -15.30
CA GLY A 119 23.19 -4.74 -13.88
C GLY A 119 23.33 -6.21 -13.48
N MET A 120 22.48 -7.10 -14.03
CA MET A 120 22.56 -8.55 -13.79
C MET A 120 23.83 -9.19 -14.37
N LEU A 121 24.37 -8.64 -15.48
CA LEU A 121 25.58 -9.15 -16.11
C LEU A 121 26.87 -8.71 -15.39
N ILE A 122 26.85 -7.53 -14.77
CA ILE A 122 28.07 -6.91 -14.21
C ILE A 122 28.14 -7.03 -12.70
N ILE A 123 27.02 -6.86 -11.99
CA ILE A 123 26.99 -6.76 -10.54
C ILE A 123 26.57 -8.09 -9.94
N HIS A 124 27.50 -8.73 -9.23
CA HIS A 124 27.21 -9.91 -8.41
C HIS A 124 26.77 -9.45 -7.02
N ALA A 125 25.53 -8.97 -6.91
CA ALA A 125 24.94 -8.56 -5.64
C ALA A 125 24.18 -9.71 -4.97
N GLU A 126 24.24 -9.78 -3.65
CA GLU A 126 23.38 -10.68 -2.87
C GLU A 126 21.92 -10.25 -2.97
N GLY A 127 21.07 -11.09 -3.56
CA GLY A 127 19.63 -10.86 -3.67
C GLY A 127 19.03 -11.38 -4.96
N ASN A 128 17.70 -11.29 -5.08
CA ASN A 128 16.98 -11.68 -6.29
C ASN A 128 16.67 -10.45 -7.14
N GLY A 129 17.62 -10.08 -8.02
CA GLY A 129 17.51 -8.97 -8.96
C GLY A 129 16.20 -8.97 -9.78
N PRO A 130 15.81 -10.10 -10.40
CA PRO A 130 14.55 -10.22 -11.13
C PRO A 130 13.33 -9.90 -10.27
N VAL A 131 13.27 -10.42 -9.03
CA VAL A 131 12.18 -10.13 -8.11
C VAL A 131 12.11 -8.65 -7.78
N ASN A 132 13.25 -8.01 -7.50
CA ASN A 132 13.27 -6.58 -7.18
C ASN A 132 12.85 -5.71 -8.38
N TRP A 133 13.26 -6.07 -9.60
CA TRP A 133 12.83 -5.39 -10.82
C TRP A 133 11.33 -5.56 -11.06
N VAL A 134 10.79 -6.78 -10.91
CA VAL A 134 9.34 -7.02 -11.03
C VAL A 134 8.56 -6.24 -9.97
N ARG A 135 9.04 -6.19 -8.73
CA ARG A 135 8.42 -5.37 -7.67
C ARG A 135 8.44 -3.88 -8.01
N TRP A 136 9.53 -3.38 -8.58
CA TRP A 136 9.61 -2.01 -9.07
C TRP A 136 8.59 -1.74 -10.19
N LEU A 137 8.49 -2.63 -11.18
CA LEU A 137 7.49 -2.54 -12.24
C LEU A 137 6.07 -2.57 -11.67
N MET A 138 5.80 -3.43 -10.70
CA MET A 138 4.51 -3.50 -10.01
C MET A 138 4.19 -2.18 -9.31
N ASN A 139 5.13 -1.58 -8.59
CA ASN A 139 4.90 -0.28 -7.95
C ASN A 139 4.64 0.83 -8.97
N LEU A 140 5.40 0.90 -10.06
CA LEU A 140 5.14 1.86 -11.15
C LEU A 140 3.79 1.64 -11.83
N SER A 141 3.37 0.39 -11.95
CA SER A 141 2.14 0.06 -12.64
C SER A 141 0.88 0.64 -11.98
N MET A 142 0.97 1.06 -10.71
CA MET A 142 -0.09 1.83 -10.04
C MET A 142 -0.54 3.04 -10.88
N LEU A 143 0.37 3.70 -11.59
CA LEU A 143 0.07 4.86 -12.44
C LEU A 143 -0.84 4.51 -13.62
N PHE A 144 -0.90 3.25 -14.04
CA PHE A 144 -1.88 2.75 -15.02
C PHE A 144 -3.22 2.40 -14.37
N ILE A 145 -3.22 1.93 -13.12
CA ILE A 145 -4.45 1.63 -12.37
C ILE A 145 -5.28 2.89 -12.14
N VAL A 146 -4.62 4.01 -11.83
CA VAL A 146 -5.28 5.29 -11.54
C VAL A 146 -6.26 5.72 -12.65
N PRO A 147 -5.86 5.88 -13.93
CA PRO A 147 -6.79 6.24 -15.00
C PRO A 147 -7.81 5.14 -15.31
N LEU A 148 -7.49 3.86 -15.05
CA LEU A 148 -8.43 2.74 -15.27
C LEU A 148 -9.59 2.72 -14.26
N LEU A 149 -9.30 3.05 -13.01
CA LEU A 149 -10.25 2.94 -11.89
C LEU A 149 -10.88 4.28 -11.50
N LEU A 150 -10.19 5.41 -11.65
CA LEU A 150 -10.69 6.73 -11.23
C LEU A 150 -11.43 7.45 -12.35
N ARG A 151 -12.69 7.06 -12.55
CA ARG A 151 -13.50 7.55 -13.68
C ARG A 151 -14.31 8.78 -13.35
N THR A 152 -14.74 8.89 -12.11
CA THR A 152 -15.57 10.00 -11.63
C THR A 152 -14.79 10.88 -10.67
N ASP A 153 -15.21 12.12 -10.51
CA ASP A 153 -14.65 13.00 -9.47
C ASP A 153 -14.89 12.44 -8.07
N ALA A 154 -15.97 11.67 -7.87
CA ALA A 154 -16.22 10.96 -6.63
C ALA A 154 -15.17 9.88 -6.34
N ASP A 155 -14.65 9.19 -7.35
CA ASP A 155 -13.60 8.17 -7.15
C ASP A 155 -12.25 8.80 -6.83
N ARG A 156 -11.93 9.91 -7.53
CA ARG A 156 -10.74 10.72 -7.23
C ARG A 156 -10.77 11.24 -5.80
N ASP A 157 -11.91 11.75 -5.38
CA ASP A 157 -12.14 12.25 -4.04
C ASP A 157 -11.99 11.16 -2.97
N LYS A 158 -12.49 9.94 -3.21
CA LYS A 158 -12.24 8.79 -2.30
C LYS A 158 -10.75 8.45 -2.17
N VAL A 159 -9.98 8.54 -3.25
CA VAL A 159 -8.53 8.30 -3.19
C VAL A 159 -7.83 9.37 -2.36
N VAL A 160 -8.18 10.65 -2.54
CA VAL A 160 -7.63 11.73 -1.70
C VAL A 160 -7.95 11.47 -0.23
N VAL A 161 -9.19 11.12 0.10
CA VAL A 161 -9.58 10.73 1.45
C VAL A 161 -8.75 9.56 1.97
N ALA A 162 -8.57 8.50 1.19
CA ALA A 162 -7.80 7.32 1.58
C ALA A 162 -6.33 7.67 1.87
N LEU A 163 -5.70 8.48 1.00
CA LEU A 163 -4.34 8.97 1.20
C LEU A 163 -4.21 9.81 2.48
N LEU A 164 -5.19 10.68 2.76
CA LEU A 164 -5.22 11.50 3.96
C LEU A 164 -5.48 10.66 5.22
N LEU A 165 -6.33 9.64 5.16
CA LEU A 165 -6.56 8.73 6.28
C LEU A 165 -5.31 7.93 6.64
N GLY A 166 -4.58 7.41 5.66
CA GLY A 166 -3.33 6.72 5.93
C GLY A 166 -2.24 7.64 6.50
N ASN A 167 -2.12 8.88 5.98
CA ASN A 167 -1.23 9.88 6.57
C ASN A 167 -1.66 10.28 7.99
N LEU A 168 -2.95 10.43 8.25
CA LEU A 168 -3.46 10.71 9.59
C LEU A 168 -3.07 9.58 10.55
N GLY A 169 -3.26 8.32 10.16
CA GLY A 169 -2.86 7.16 10.96
C GLY A 169 -1.36 7.17 11.26
N MET A 170 -0.54 7.45 10.25
CA MET A 170 0.91 7.59 10.40
C MET A 170 1.28 8.70 11.39
N LEU A 171 0.70 9.88 11.24
CA LEU A 171 0.99 11.05 12.07
C LEU A 171 0.54 10.84 13.51
N LEU A 172 -0.66 10.30 13.73
CA LEU A 172 -1.16 9.99 15.07
C LEU A 172 -0.25 9.00 15.78
N LEU A 173 0.18 7.93 15.10
CA LEU A 173 1.11 6.95 15.66
C LEU A 173 2.46 7.59 16.00
N SER A 174 3.03 8.34 15.05
CA SER A 174 4.36 8.93 15.17
C SER A 174 4.42 9.99 16.27
N ILE A 175 3.45 10.93 16.27
CA ILE A 175 3.36 11.99 17.28
C ILE A 175 3.06 11.40 18.66
N PHE A 176 2.14 10.44 18.76
CA PHE A 176 1.83 9.80 20.05
C PHE A 176 3.06 9.12 20.66
N MET A 177 3.80 8.34 19.86
CA MET A 177 5.02 7.67 20.33
C MET A 177 6.10 8.66 20.74
N PHE A 178 6.27 9.74 19.97
CA PHE A 178 7.21 10.80 20.29
C PHE A 178 6.84 11.55 21.57
N LEU A 179 5.56 11.88 21.77
CA LEU A 179 5.11 12.54 23.01
C LEU A 179 5.26 11.64 24.24
N LYS A 180 5.03 10.33 24.08
CA LYS A 180 5.12 9.34 25.17
C LYS A 180 6.56 9.11 25.64
N THR A 181 7.51 9.02 24.72
CA THR A 181 8.88 8.56 25.05
C THR A 181 9.96 9.61 24.79
N ARG A 182 9.67 10.61 23.94
CA ARG A 182 10.62 11.59 23.39
C ARG A 182 11.89 10.96 22.82
N ASN A 183 11.77 9.73 22.32
CA ASN A 183 12.87 8.96 21.77
C ASN A 183 12.42 8.20 20.52
N ALA A 184 13.06 8.50 19.39
CA ALA A 184 12.84 7.85 18.09
C ALA A 184 12.97 6.31 18.16
N MET A 185 13.83 5.80 19.04
CA MET A 185 14.13 4.37 19.17
C MET A 185 12.91 3.55 19.62
N SER A 186 11.95 4.17 20.31
CA SER A 186 10.71 3.51 20.73
C SER A 186 9.84 3.03 19.55
N MET A 187 10.05 3.60 18.36
CA MET A 187 9.36 3.18 17.14
C MET A 187 9.86 1.80 16.65
N ILE A 188 11.07 1.38 17.03
CA ILE A 188 11.67 0.11 16.56
C ILE A 188 10.81 -1.09 16.93
N ASP A 189 10.26 -1.12 18.15
CA ASP A 189 9.42 -2.23 18.61
C ASP A 189 8.17 -2.38 17.72
N ILE A 190 7.52 -1.26 17.40
CA ILE A 190 6.35 -1.23 16.50
C ILE A 190 6.73 -1.70 15.10
N LEU A 191 7.85 -1.20 14.55
CA LEU A 191 8.30 -1.60 13.22
C LEU A 191 8.69 -3.08 13.18
N THR A 192 9.23 -3.61 14.28
CA THR A 192 9.57 -5.03 14.42
C THR A 192 8.31 -5.90 14.46
N ASP A 193 7.28 -5.46 15.17
CA ASP A 193 5.96 -6.11 15.19
C ASP A 193 5.29 -6.08 13.80
N LEU A 194 5.41 -4.94 13.09
CA LEU A 194 4.99 -4.78 11.70
C LEU A 194 5.92 -5.49 10.68
N LYS A 195 6.90 -6.27 11.14
CA LYS A 195 7.80 -7.06 10.30
C LYS A 195 8.55 -6.20 9.28
N TYR A 196 9.01 -5.01 9.68
CA TYR A 196 9.84 -4.17 8.82
C TYR A 196 11.19 -4.83 8.53
N ALA A 197 11.75 -4.46 7.39
CA ALA A 197 13.00 -5.01 6.92
C ALA A 197 14.22 -4.38 7.59
N HIS A 198 15.27 -5.17 7.82
CA HIS A 198 16.59 -4.72 8.27
C HIS A 198 16.54 -3.87 9.56
N PRO A 199 16.18 -4.49 10.71
CA PRO A 199 16.08 -3.79 11.99
C PRO A 199 17.40 -3.08 12.38
N GLU A 200 18.55 -3.61 11.98
CA GLU A 200 19.85 -2.95 12.21
C GLU A 200 20.00 -1.62 11.44
N ALA A 201 19.51 -1.53 10.20
CA ALA A 201 19.52 -0.29 9.44
C ALA A 201 18.53 0.73 10.02
N VAL A 202 17.36 0.27 10.48
CA VAL A 202 16.37 1.11 11.19
C VAL A 202 16.97 1.67 12.48
N LYS A 203 17.68 0.81 13.23
CA LYS A 203 18.36 1.18 14.47
C LYS A 203 19.45 2.23 14.23
N ASP A 204 20.26 2.06 13.19
CA ASP A 204 21.29 3.03 12.82
C ASP A 204 20.67 4.40 12.49
N ILE A 205 19.64 4.42 11.64
CA ILE A 205 18.92 5.64 11.23
C ILE A 205 18.31 6.37 12.44
N PHE A 206 17.64 5.66 13.34
CA PHE A 206 17.02 6.29 14.52
C PHE A 206 18.03 6.67 15.60
N SER A 207 19.15 5.96 15.71
CA SER A 207 20.21 6.32 16.65
C SER A 207 20.93 7.62 16.25
N ALA A 208 21.05 7.87 14.95
CA ALA A 208 21.69 9.08 14.41
C ALA A 208 20.89 10.37 14.69
N ASN A 209 19.57 10.29 14.88
CA ASN A 209 18.69 11.45 15.14
C ASN A 209 17.58 11.11 16.16
N TYR A 210 17.97 10.60 17.33
CA TYR A 210 17.03 10.11 18.35
C TYR A 210 16.08 11.18 18.92
N THR A 211 16.44 12.45 18.78
CA THR A 211 15.68 13.61 19.27
C THR A 211 14.55 14.04 18.34
N ARG A 212 14.51 13.54 17.09
CA ARG A 212 13.46 13.85 16.11
C ARG A 212 12.34 12.83 16.14
N MET A 213 11.15 13.23 15.67
CA MET A 213 10.03 12.30 15.52
C MET A 213 10.36 11.15 14.54
N ALA A 214 10.23 9.91 15.02
CA ALA A 214 10.30 8.71 14.18
C ALA A 214 8.95 8.42 13.51
N SER A 215 8.99 7.77 12.34
CA SER A 215 7.77 7.38 11.62
C SER A 215 7.92 6.01 10.92
N PRO A 216 6.82 5.37 10.52
CA PRO A 216 6.81 4.22 9.62
C PRO A 216 7.51 4.40 8.27
N TRP A 217 7.87 5.62 7.89
CA TRP A 217 8.69 5.87 6.70
C TRP A 217 10.19 5.63 6.93
N VAL A 218 10.57 5.28 8.17
CA VAL A 218 11.91 4.88 8.65
C VAL A 218 12.94 6.01 8.58
N HIS A 219 13.04 6.70 7.46
CA HIS A 219 14.03 7.75 7.24
C HIS A 219 13.39 9.14 7.43
N PRO A 220 14.03 10.06 8.20
CA PRO A 220 13.52 11.43 8.39
C PRO A 220 13.31 12.17 7.07
N ASN A 221 14.24 12.07 6.12
CA ASN A 221 14.09 12.69 4.79
C ASN A 221 12.90 12.13 3.98
N LEU A 222 12.60 10.84 4.10
CA LEU A 222 11.43 10.25 3.43
C LEU A 222 10.14 10.74 4.08
N THR A 223 10.11 10.78 5.42
CA THR A 223 8.99 11.34 6.19
C THR A 223 8.75 12.81 5.81
N GLY A 224 9.80 13.62 5.82
CA GLY A 224 9.74 15.03 5.44
C GLY A 224 9.29 15.23 3.99
N GLY A 225 9.83 14.47 3.04
CA GLY A 225 9.43 14.53 1.63
C GLY A 225 7.95 14.20 1.41
N VAL A 226 7.46 13.16 2.09
CA VAL A 226 6.03 12.78 2.08
C VAL A 226 5.17 13.90 2.65
N LEU A 227 5.55 14.46 3.81
CA LEU A 227 4.79 15.56 4.44
C LEU A 227 4.77 16.83 3.58
N VAL A 228 5.86 17.19 2.90
CA VAL A 228 5.90 18.34 1.99
C VAL A 228 4.91 18.18 0.83
N LEU A 229 4.65 16.95 0.37
CA LEU A 229 3.65 16.68 -0.67
C LEU A 229 2.22 16.65 -0.12
N PHE A 230 2.02 16.04 1.07
CA PHE A 230 0.69 15.82 1.62
C PHE A 230 0.12 17.02 2.38
N ILE A 231 0.94 17.88 2.99
CA ILE A 231 0.45 19.07 3.72
C ILE A 231 -0.30 20.03 2.78
N PRO A 232 0.25 20.46 1.62
CA PRO A 232 -0.48 21.31 0.70
C PRO A 232 -1.76 20.65 0.19
N LEU A 233 -1.69 19.36 -0.18
CA LEU A 233 -2.85 18.58 -0.61
C LEU A 233 -3.94 18.57 0.46
N ALA A 234 -3.57 18.28 1.71
CA ALA A 234 -4.48 18.22 2.84
C ALA A 234 -5.11 19.59 3.15
N LEU A 235 -4.31 20.66 3.08
CA LEU A 235 -4.77 22.03 3.29
C LEU A 235 -5.78 22.45 2.22
N PHE A 236 -5.42 22.31 0.93
CA PHE A 236 -6.32 22.69 -0.17
C PHE A 236 -7.59 21.83 -0.20
N TYR A 237 -7.46 20.52 0.06
CA TYR A 237 -8.62 19.64 0.17
C TYR A 237 -9.50 20.00 1.38
N GLY A 238 -8.90 20.25 2.55
CA GLY A 238 -9.62 20.62 3.76
C GLY A 238 -10.34 21.96 3.63
N TRP A 239 -9.70 22.94 2.99
CA TRP A 239 -10.24 24.29 2.78
C TRP A 239 -11.46 24.32 1.87
N THR A 240 -11.47 23.48 0.84
CA THR A 240 -12.52 23.47 -0.20
C THR A 240 -13.71 22.57 0.13
N ARG A 241 -13.64 21.79 1.21
CA ARG A 241 -14.67 20.81 1.61
C ARG A 241 -15.39 21.23 2.90
N SER A 242 -16.48 20.54 3.21
CA SER A 242 -17.29 20.72 4.42
C SER A 242 -17.43 19.42 5.22
N GLY A 243 -17.88 19.53 6.48
CA GLY A 243 -18.09 18.39 7.38
C GLY A 243 -16.82 17.65 7.77
N TRP A 244 -16.91 16.33 7.93
CA TRP A 244 -15.80 15.49 8.38
C TRP A 244 -14.59 15.50 7.44
N ARG A 245 -14.80 15.75 6.14
CA ARG A 245 -13.72 15.82 5.13
C ARG A 245 -12.84 17.04 5.35
N ARG A 246 -13.44 18.16 5.73
CA ARG A 246 -12.71 19.36 6.17
C ARG A 246 -11.88 19.07 7.41
N ALA A 247 -12.50 18.44 8.41
CA ALA A 247 -11.79 18.06 9.64
C ALA A 247 -10.60 17.15 9.35
N LEU A 248 -10.76 16.14 8.47
CA LEU A 248 -9.67 15.26 8.04
C LEU A 248 -8.53 16.03 7.37
N GLY A 249 -8.82 16.87 6.36
CA GLY A 249 -7.80 17.64 5.66
C GLY A 249 -7.06 18.61 6.57
N LEU A 250 -7.78 19.33 7.43
CA LEU A 250 -7.18 20.26 8.40
C LEU A 250 -6.37 19.51 9.47
N ALA A 251 -6.85 18.38 9.98
CA ALA A 251 -6.12 17.58 10.96
C ALA A 251 -4.78 17.09 10.39
N VAL A 252 -4.79 16.55 9.16
CA VAL A 252 -3.55 16.11 8.50
C VAL A 252 -2.61 17.28 8.23
N ALA A 253 -3.12 18.44 7.81
CA ALA A 253 -2.29 19.62 7.59
C ALA A 253 -1.63 20.11 8.89
N VAL A 254 -2.41 20.25 9.97
CA VAL A 254 -1.91 20.71 11.28
C VAL A 254 -0.94 19.72 11.89
N LEU A 255 -1.31 18.43 11.93
CA LEU A 255 -0.43 17.39 12.47
C LEU A 255 0.81 17.18 11.59
N GLY A 256 0.70 17.35 10.27
CA GLY A 256 1.84 17.30 9.36
C GLY A 256 2.82 18.43 9.62
N CYS A 257 2.34 19.66 9.81
CA CYS A 257 3.18 20.79 10.22
C CYS A 257 3.83 20.53 11.59
N ALA A 258 3.07 20.02 12.57
CA ALA A 258 3.62 19.63 13.86
C ALA A 258 4.71 18.56 13.71
N GLY A 259 4.48 17.52 12.91
CA GLY A 259 5.44 16.46 12.65
C GLY A 259 6.71 16.91 11.91
N LEU A 260 6.68 18.01 11.16
CA LEU A 260 7.89 18.61 10.57
C LEU A 260 8.72 19.40 11.59
N LEU A 261 8.09 19.87 12.67
CA LEU A 261 8.73 20.67 13.73
C LEU A 261 9.23 19.83 14.91
N LEU A 262 8.80 18.57 15.00
CA LEU A 262 9.15 17.59 16.04
C LEU A 262 10.25 16.63 15.56
#